data_AF-A0A956AWY6-F1
#
_entry.id   AF-A0A956AWY6-F1
#
_cell.length_a   1.000
_cell.length_b   1.000
_cell.length_c   1.000
_cell.angle_alpha   90.00
_cell.angle_beta   90.00
_cell.angle_gamma   90.00
#
_symmetry.space_group_name_H-M   'P 1'
#
loop_
_entity.id
_entity.type
_entity.pdbx_description
1 polymer ?
#
loop_
_entity_poly.entity_id
_entity_poly.type
_entity_poly.pdbx_seq_one_letter_code
_entity_poly.pdbx_strand_id
1 'polypeptide(L)'
;GTICGMGPCERRAECVDGVESECVPGLPGVEVCNNIDDDCDGTTDEDAGVQCGAGACARRAACVDGVEAECVPGLPGVEVCNDVDDDCDGMTDEGLAGTTCGVGACLRHTECVGGVEVDCVPGLPGVEICNEADEDCDDLVDEDFLGEVVITAYSTLGTFVGGCNGSGAAAGQACRSAIKRFCDGRRCRHTGFGPVESAGDTAEVICLAGRVDEWVTWATLGAQNVACDGVGERDGPNCNAAIHRWCANRGLVSGFGPVEVGPGAGMFAVCVGPRAEVRGTTYAVLSAHNRFCDGNGQRIGLECNNAIHLWCRAQGFVSGFGPVESSGGDVAVTCVRD
;
A
#
# COMPACT_ATOMS: atom_id res chain seq x y z
N GLY A 1 73.08 47.85 -8.76
CA GLY A 1 72.26 46.67 -9.00
C GLY A 1 71.49 46.35 -7.74
N THR A 2 70.42 47.09 -7.47
CA THR A 2 69.35 46.78 -6.52
C THR A 2 68.85 45.35 -6.77
N ILE A 3 68.68 44.58 -5.71
CA ILE A 3 68.17 43.20 -5.76
C ILE A 3 66.72 43.21 -5.27
N CYS A 4 65.85 42.45 -5.92
CA CYS A 4 64.44 42.30 -5.58
C CYS A 4 63.98 40.85 -5.77
N GLY A 5 62.87 40.49 -5.14
CA GLY A 5 62.43 39.10 -5.05
C GLY A 5 63.17 38.36 -3.94
N MET A 6 62.79 37.11 -3.72
CA MET A 6 63.43 36.21 -2.77
C MET A 6 63.66 34.84 -3.40
N GLY A 7 64.63 34.10 -2.87
CA GLY A 7 64.99 32.76 -3.35
C GLY A 7 65.15 32.69 -4.88
N PRO A 8 64.48 31.75 -5.57
CA PRO A 8 64.56 31.58 -7.02
C PRO A 8 63.95 32.74 -7.83
N CYS A 9 63.10 33.57 -7.22
CA CYS A 9 62.58 34.79 -7.83
C CYS A 9 63.53 35.98 -7.71
N GLU A 10 64.70 35.84 -7.08
CA GLU A 10 65.66 36.93 -6.97
C GLU A 10 66.07 37.42 -8.38
N ARG A 11 65.99 38.74 -8.58
CA ARG A 11 66.46 39.43 -9.78
C ARG A 11 67.31 40.62 -9.38
N ARG A 12 68.22 41.01 -10.28
CA ARG A 12 69.07 42.18 -10.12
C ARG A 12 68.70 43.23 -11.15
N ALA A 13 68.44 44.44 -10.70
CA ALA A 13 68.25 45.59 -11.56
C ALA A 13 69.48 45.80 -12.46
N GLU A 14 69.24 45.98 -13.76
CA GLU A 14 70.28 46.21 -14.75
C GLU A 14 70.60 47.71 -14.83
N CYS A 15 71.85 48.02 -15.17
CA CYS A 15 72.25 49.38 -15.49
C CYS A 15 72.23 49.55 -17.00
N VAL A 16 71.30 50.37 -17.51
CA VAL A 16 71.22 50.73 -18.92
C VAL A 16 71.55 52.23 -19.04
N ASP A 17 72.61 52.55 -19.80
CA ASP A 17 73.09 53.92 -20.03
C ASP A 17 73.36 54.76 -18.76
N GLY A 18 73.77 54.10 -17.68
CA GLY A 18 74.14 54.76 -16.41
C GLY A 18 72.96 55.06 -15.48
N VAL A 19 71.75 54.63 -15.84
CA VAL A 19 70.56 54.65 -14.96
C VAL A 19 70.19 53.22 -14.59
N GLU A 20 69.90 53.00 -13.31
CA GLU A 20 69.43 51.70 -12.82
C GLU A 20 67.95 51.50 -13.20
N SER A 21 67.64 50.36 -13.82
CA SER A 21 66.26 50.00 -14.15
C SER A 21 65.45 49.71 -12.89
N GLU A 22 64.12 49.77 -13.00
CA GLU A 22 63.26 49.19 -11.97
C GLU A 22 63.59 47.69 -11.81
N CYS A 23 63.64 47.23 -10.56
CA CYS A 23 63.85 45.83 -10.25
C CYS A 23 62.50 45.12 -10.20
N VAL A 24 62.28 44.17 -11.12
CA VAL A 24 61.07 43.34 -11.14
C VAL A 24 61.46 41.92 -10.70
N PRO A 25 60.88 41.38 -9.62
CA PRO A 25 61.10 39.99 -9.21
C PRO A 25 60.77 38.99 -10.33
N GLY A 26 61.35 37.79 -10.26
CA GLY A 26 60.92 36.66 -11.07
C GLY A 26 59.44 36.33 -10.83
N LEU A 27 58.79 35.73 -11.82
CA LEU A 27 57.44 35.21 -11.64
C LEU A 27 57.46 34.04 -10.64
N PRO A 28 56.49 33.98 -9.71
CA PRO A 28 56.37 32.87 -8.77
C PRO A 28 56.05 31.57 -9.51
N GLY A 29 56.65 30.47 -9.06
CA GLY A 29 56.43 29.11 -9.54
C GLY A 29 55.21 28.44 -8.90
N VAL A 30 55.09 27.13 -9.12
CA VAL A 30 54.22 26.26 -8.31
C VAL A 30 55.13 25.66 -7.24
N GLU A 31 54.68 25.66 -5.99
CA GLU A 31 55.45 25.10 -4.89
C GLU A 31 55.69 23.59 -5.06
N VAL A 32 56.96 23.17 -4.97
CA VAL A 32 57.37 21.77 -5.09
C VAL A 32 58.20 21.39 -3.88
N CYS A 33 57.95 20.22 -3.29
CA CYS A 33 58.66 19.76 -2.11
C CYS A 33 60.17 19.57 -2.37
N ASN A 34 60.97 20.60 -2.12
CA ASN A 34 62.40 20.62 -2.48
C ASN A 34 63.27 21.54 -1.58
N ASN A 35 62.72 22.09 -0.49
CA ASN A 35 63.35 23.11 0.39
C ASN A 35 63.65 24.45 -0.29
N ILE A 36 62.97 24.78 -1.37
CA ILE A 36 63.07 26.05 -2.07
C ILE A 36 61.67 26.64 -2.08
N ASP A 37 61.56 27.88 -1.64
CA ASP A 37 60.39 28.73 -1.84
C ASP A 37 60.23 29.03 -3.34
N ASP A 38 59.56 28.14 -4.08
CA ASP A 38 59.42 28.18 -5.54
C ASP A 38 58.40 29.24 -5.97
N ASP A 39 57.39 29.49 -5.13
CA ASP A 39 56.37 30.51 -5.34
C ASP A 39 56.69 31.88 -4.70
N CYS A 40 57.79 31.96 -3.97
CA CYS A 40 58.39 33.18 -3.45
C CYS A 40 57.47 33.98 -2.52
N ASP A 41 56.63 33.29 -1.75
CA ASP A 41 55.64 33.89 -0.85
C ASP A 41 56.19 34.22 0.56
N GLY A 42 57.40 33.75 0.87
CA GLY A 42 58.02 33.96 2.19
C GLY A 42 58.08 32.71 3.06
N THR A 43 57.39 31.64 2.68
CA THR A 43 57.40 30.34 3.33
C THR A 43 58.16 29.32 2.46
N THR A 44 58.31 28.10 2.93
CA THR A 44 59.03 27.08 2.16
C THR A 44 58.22 25.81 2.26
N ASP A 45 57.86 25.26 1.12
CA ASP A 45 57.08 24.03 0.97
C ASP A 45 55.68 24.08 1.64
N GLU A 46 55.07 25.26 1.87
CA GLU A 46 53.79 25.43 2.59
C GLU A 46 52.55 24.91 1.86
N ASP A 47 52.64 24.74 0.54
CA ASP A 47 51.62 24.07 -0.27
C ASP A 47 52.21 22.97 -1.17
N ALA A 48 53.46 22.59 -0.91
CA ALA A 48 54.12 21.47 -1.54
C ALA A 48 53.47 20.14 -1.16
N GLY A 49 53.51 19.18 -2.09
CA GLY A 49 53.07 17.80 -1.84
C GLY A 49 51.92 17.36 -2.73
N VAL A 50 52.01 16.13 -3.24
CA VAL A 50 50.92 15.50 -4.01
C VAL A 50 49.65 15.36 -3.14
N GLN A 51 48.51 15.67 -3.74
CA GLN A 51 47.18 15.40 -3.16
C GLN A 51 46.72 13.98 -3.46
N CYS A 52 46.05 13.34 -2.52
CA CYS A 52 45.43 12.03 -2.67
C CYS A 52 44.10 11.94 -1.93
N GLY A 53 43.26 10.98 -2.33
CA GLY A 53 41.88 10.87 -1.84
C GLY A 53 40.91 11.79 -2.57
N ALA A 54 39.62 11.54 -2.38
CA ALA A 54 38.51 12.35 -2.85
C ALA A 54 37.69 12.85 -1.64
N GLY A 55 36.86 13.88 -1.84
CA GLY A 55 35.92 14.32 -0.82
C GLY A 55 36.53 14.60 0.55
N ALA A 56 35.87 14.10 1.59
CA ALA A 56 36.30 14.15 2.98
C ALA A 56 37.64 13.41 3.24
N CYS A 57 38.03 12.51 2.34
CA CYS A 57 39.31 11.78 2.41
C CYS A 57 40.48 12.52 1.75
N ALA A 58 40.27 13.67 1.13
CA ALA A 58 41.35 14.44 0.51
C ALA A 58 42.44 14.78 1.55
N ARG A 59 43.68 14.42 1.24
CA ARG A 59 44.88 14.71 2.04
C ARG A 59 45.99 15.21 1.12
N ARG A 60 46.92 15.97 1.70
CA ARG A 60 48.17 16.37 1.05
C ARG A 60 49.33 15.65 1.72
N ALA A 61 50.25 15.11 0.92
CA ALA A 61 51.49 14.54 1.43
C ALA A 61 52.24 15.58 2.27
N ALA A 62 52.80 15.16 3.41
CA ALA A 62 53.69 16.03 4.17
C ALA A 62 55.01 16.22 3.40
N CYS A 63 55.49 17.46 3.33
CA CYS A 63 56.85 17.76 2.91
C CYS A 63 57.71 17.93 4.16
N VAL A 64 58.75 17.10 4.32
CA VAL A 64 59.69 17.20 5.44
C VAL A 64 61.10 17.23 4.89
N ASP A 65 61.80 18.34 5.15
CA ASP A 65 63.16 18.58 4.67
C ASP A 65 63.30 18.38 3.15
N GLY A 66 62.31 18.86 2.36
CA GLY A 66 62.28 18.77 0.89
C GLY A 66 62.18 17.35 0.35
N VAL A 67 61.69 16.42 1.18
CA VAL A 67 61.34 15.06 0.78
C VAL A 67 59.84 14.87 0.99
N GLU A 68 59.15 14.54 -0.10
CA GLU A 68 57.72 14.26 -0.09
C GLU A 68 57.48 12.89 0.57
N ALA A 69 56.62 12.87 1.60
CA ALA A 69 56.16 11.63 2.20
C ALA A 69 55.12 10.92 1.30
N GLU A 70 54.86 9.63 1.56
CA GLU A 70 53.76 8.93 0.91
C GLU A 70 52.42 9.62 1.25
N CYS A 71 51.63 9.95 0.23
CA CYS A 71 50.28 10.45 0.44
C CYS A 71 49.34 9.29 0.78
N VAL A 72 48.80 9.30 1.99
CA VAL A 72 47.81 8.33 2.45
C VAL A 72 46.45 9.04 2.55
N PRO A 73 45.43 8.63 1.77
CA PRO A 73 44.09 9.19 1.86
C PRO A 73 43.49 9.04 3.26
N GLY A 74 42.53 9.91 3.58
CA GLY A 74 41.66 9.71 4.74
C GLY A 74 40.89 8.39 4.67
N LEU A 75 40.42 7.91 5.82
CA LEU A 75 39.50 6.76 5.85
C LEU A 75 38.10 7.21 5.40
N PRO A 76 37.40 6.39 4.62
CA PRO A 76 36.03 6.68 4.18
C PRO A 76 35.06 6.65 5.37
N GLY A 77 34.10 7.58 5.34
CA GLY A 77 33.01 7.71 6.29
C GLY A 77 31.76 6.94 5.87
N VAL A 78 30.63 7.32 6.48
CA VAL A 78 29.29 6.94 6.03
C VAL A 78 28.73 8.17 5.35
N GLU A 79 28.17 8.01 4.16
CA GLU A 79 27.55 9.12 3.43
C GLU A 79 26.40 9.75 4.23
N VAL A 80 26.44 11.07 4.37
CA VAL A 80 25.35 11.85 4.95
C VAL A 80 25.05 13.04 4.05
N CYS A 81 23.78 13.43 3.97
CA CYS A 81 23.35 14.55 3.13
C CYS A 81 23.96 15.88 3.61
N ASN A 82 25.09 16.30 3.03
CA ASN A 82 25.85 17.47 3.44
C ASN A 82 26.64 18.16 2.32
N ASP A 83 26.46 17.77 1.04
CA ASP A 83 27.17 18.30 -0.13
C ASP A 83 28.68 17.95 -0.13
N VAL A 84 29.06 16.87 0.56
CA VAL A 84 30.42 16.33 0.65
C VAL A 84 30.41 14.82 0.40
N ASP A 85 31.32 14.36 -0.46
CA ASP A 85 31.68 12.94 -0.63
C ASP A 85 32.35 12.42 0.67
N ASP A 86 31.56 11.85 1.58
CA ASP A 86 32.02 11.39 2.90
C ASP A 86 32.63 9.99 2.84
N ASP A 87 32.12 9.13 1.95
CA ASP A 87 32.60 7.77 1.76
C ASP A 87 33.74 7.63 0.73
N CYS A 88 34.07 8.74 0.06
CA CYS A 88 35.23 8.91 -0.80
C CYS A 88 35.22 8.01 -2.03
N ASP A 89 34.04 7.65 -2.53
CA ASP A 89 33.84 6.91 -3.76
C ASP A 89 33.84 7.79 -5.02
N GLY A 90 33.81 9.12 -4.82
CA GLY A 90 33.84 10.14 -5.87
C GLY A 90 32.47 10.61 -6.35
N MET A 91 31.38 10.15 -5.74
CA MET A 91 30.04 10.74 -5.83
C MET A 91 29.77 11.62 -4.60
N THR A 92 28.70 12.39 -4.60
CA THR A 92 28.34 13.25 -3.46
C THR A 92 26.88 13.02 -3.15
N ASP A 93 26.57 12.81 -1.86
CA ASP A 93 25.23 12.58 -1.35
C ASP A 93 24.52 11.35 -1.98
N GLU A 94 25.26 10.30 -2.36
CA GLU A 94 24.74 9.04 -2.89
C GLU A 94 24.46 7.99 -1.80
N GLY A 95 23.77 6.89 -2.16
CA GLY A 95 23.58 5.77 -1.24
C GLY A 95 22.82 6.09 0.06
N LEU A 96 22.26 7.30 0.21
CA LEU A 96 21.65 7.78 1.43
C LEU A 96 20.42 6.95 1.81
N ALA A 97 20.39 6.50 3.06
CA ALA A 97 19.23 5.84 3.64
C ALA A 97 18.20 6.89 4.08
N GLY A 98 17.44 7.41 3.12
CA GLY A 98 16.40 8.41 3.38
C GLY A 98 15.27 7.87 4.27
N THR A 99 14.62 8.79 4.99
CA THR A 99 13.40 8.46 5.74
C THR A 99 12.26 8.18 4.77
N THR A 100 11.47 7.13 5.01
CA THR A 100 10.30 6.83 4.18
C THR A 100 9.06 7.60 4.62
N CYS A 101 8.18 7.89 3.68
CA CYS A 101 6.84 8.41 3.94
C CYS A 101 5.82 7.83 2.96
N GLY A 102 4.55 7.87 3.34
CA GLY A 102 3.48 7.23 2.57
C GLY A 102 3.41 5.72 2.82
N VAL A 103 2.37 5.12 2.27
CA VAL A 103 2.06 3.67 2.35
C VAL A 103 1.74 3.17 0.95
N GLY A 104 1.73 1.85 0.76
CA GLY A 104 1.37 1.27 -0.53
C GLY A 104 2.19 1.82 -1.71
N ALA A 105 1.48 2.14 -2.79
CA ALA A 105 2.01 2.78 -4.00
C ALA A 105 2.46 4.24 -3.79
N CYS A 106 2.04 4.86 -2.68
CA CYS A 106 2.47 6.21 -2.29
C CYS A 106 3.77 6.24 -1.49
N LEU A 107 4.39 5.09 -1.20
CA LEU A 107 5.67 5.04 -0.51
C LEU A 107 6.73 5.86 -1.29
N ARG A 108 7.37 6.80 -0.60
CA ARG A 108 8.48 7.64 -1.07
C ARG A 108 9.60 7.66 -0.03
N HIS A 109 10.76 8.17 -0.44
CA HIS A 109 11.92 8.38 0.42
C HIS A 109 12.25 9.88 0.41
N THR A 110 12.88 10.38 1.48
CA THR A 110 13.50 11.71 1.46
C THR A 110 14.54 11.78 0.35
N GLU A 111 14.66 12.95 -0.26
CA GLU A 111 15.70 13.26 -1.23
C GLU A 111 16.73 14.19 -0.58
N CYS A 112 17.98 14.08 -1.01
CA CYS A 112 19.03 15.05 -0.67
C CYS A 112 19.21 16.02 -1.84
N VAL A 113 19.04 17.33 -1.58
CA VAL A 113 19.20 18.36 -2.61
C VAL A 113 20.13 19.45 -2.08
N GLY A 114 21.38 19.42 -2.56
CA GLY A 114 22.43 20.38 -2.17
C GLY A 114 22.76 20.30 -0.69
N GLY A 115 23.04 19.09 -0.18
CA GLY A 115 23.40 18.86 1.22
C GLY A 115 22.29 19.13 2.25
N VAL A 116 21.03 19.17 1.82
CA VAL A 116 19.87 19.32 2.70
C VAL A 116 18.85 18.22 2.43
N GLU A 117 18.52 17.45 3.46
CA GLU A 117 17.42 16.50 3.41
C GLU A 117 16.11 17.27 3.25
N VAL A 118 15.39 17.00 2.17
CA VAL A 118 14.09 17.61 1.90
C VAL A 118 13.01 16.75 2.54
N ASP A 119 11.99 17.39 3.13
CA ASP A 119 10.85 16.69 3.71
C ASP A 119 10.24 15.69 2.72
N CYS A 120 10.05 14.45 3.17
CA CYS A 120 9.41 13.43 2.35
C CYS A 120 7.93 13.76 2.15
N VAL A 121 7.52 13.88 0.89
CA VAL A 121 6.12 14.05 0.49
C VAL A 121 5.62 12.72 -0.07
N PRO A 122 4.58 12.09 0.51
CA PRO A 122 4.00 10.88 -0.03
C PRO A 122 3.56 11.04 -1.49
N GLY A 123 3.54 9.94 -2.23
CA GLY A 123 2.89 9.89 -3.54
C GLY A 123 1.42 10.30 -3.45
N LEU A 124 0.86 10.75 -4.58
CA LEU A 124 -0.57 11.01 -4.65
C LEU A 124 -1.34 9.67 -4.72
N PRO A 125 -2.46 9.54 -3.97
CA PRO A 125 -3.40 8.44 -4.12
C PRO A 125 -3.83 8.22 -5.58
N GLY A 126 -3.79 6.97 -6.00
CA GLY A 126 -4.33 6.48 -7.26
C GLY A 126 -5.80 6.09 -7.17
N VAL A 127 -6.27 5.43 -8.22
CA VAL A 127 -7.53 4.67 -8.17
C VAL A 127 -7.13 3.23 -7.94
N GLU A 128 -7.74 2.61 -6.94
CA GLU A 128 -7.62 1.19 -6.66
C GLU A 128 -7.83 0.35 -7.92
N ILE A 129 -6.87 -0.54 -8.19
CA ILE A 129 -6.96 -1.56 -9.24
C ILE A 129 -6.64 -2.92 -8.65
N CYS A 130 -7.46 -3.91 -8.97
CA CYS A 130 -7.30 -5.26 -8.43
C CYS A 130 -5.97 -5.93 -8.85
N ASN A 131 -4.91 -5.71 -8.07
CA ASN A 131 -3.53 -6.10 -8.38
C ASN A 131 -2.66 -6.45 -7.13
N GLU A 132 -3.28 -6.58 -5.95
CA GLU A 132 -2.61 -6.87 -4.67
C GLU A 132 -1.70 -5.74 -4.15
N ALA A 133 -1.93 -4.50 -4.60
CA ALA A 133 -1.31 -3.29 -4.07
C ALA A 133 -2.36 -2.33 -3.50
N ASP A 134 -1.85 -1.35 -2.74
CA ASP A 134 -2.59 -0.24 -2.16
C ASP A 134 -2.30 0.99 -3.03
N GLU A 135 -3.14 1.24 -4.03
CA GLU A 135 -2.98 2.38 -4.94
C GLU A 135 -3.44 3.70 -4.35
N ASP A 136 -4.50 3.68 -3.56
CA ASP A 136 -5.10 4.89 -2.99
C ASP A 136 -4.52 5.29 -1.62
N CYS A 137 -3.63 4.45 -1.09
CA CYS A 137 -2.73 4.71 0.01
C CYS A 137 -3.46 4.91 1.33
N ASP A 138 -4.46 4.06 1.58
CA ASP A 138 -5.30 4.06 2.78
C ASP A 138 -4.97 2.92 3.77
N ASP A 139 -3.86 2.19 3.53
CA ASP A 139 -3.39 0.99 4.25
C ASP A 139 -4.24 -0.27 4.03
N LEU A 140 -5.20 -0.23 3.11
CA LEU A 140 -5.96 -1.38 2.67
C LEU A 140 -5.49 -1.80 1.27
N VAL A 141 -5.78 -3.05 0.90
CA VAL A 141 -5.38 -3.61 -0.39
C VAL A 141 -6.63 -4.15 -1.06
N ASP A 142 -6.90 -3.69 -2.27
CA ASP A 142 -8.00 -4.09 -3.14
C ASP A 142 -9.41 -3.99 -2.48
N GLU A 143 -9.64 -2.99 -1.64
CA GLU A 143 -10.86 -2.79 -0.82
C GLU A 143 -12.00 -2.10 -1.56
N ASP A 144 -11.71 -1.48 -2.70
CA ASP A 144 -12.64 -0.61 -3.42
C ASP A 144 -13.53 -1.33 -4.45
N PHE A 145 -13.47 -2.66 -4.52
CA PHE A 145 -14.30 -3.49 -5.41
C PHE A 145 -15.36 -4.26 -4.61
N LEU A 146 -16.63 -3.85 -4.62
CA LEU A 146 -17.59 -4.55 -3.76
C LEU A 146 -18.45 -5.59 -4.46
N GLY A 147 -18.71 -5.54 -5.76
CA GLY A 147 -19.62 -6.54 -6.34
C GLY A 147 -19.45 -6.78 -7.82
N GLU A 148 -19.14 -8.02 -8.19
CA GLU A 148 -19.29 -8.49 -9.57
C GLU A 148 -20.41 -9.52 -9.64
N VAL A 149 -21.36 -9.29 -10.55
CA VAL A 149 -22.33 -10.30 -10.96
C VAL A 149 -21.63 -11.34 -11.84
N VAL A 150 -21.58 -12.57 -11.35
CA VAL A 150 -20.97 -13.70 -12.05
C VAL A 150 -22.04 -14.75 -12.34
N ILE A 151 -22.24 -15.04 -13.63
CA ILE A 151 -23.08 -16.15 -14.07
C ILE A 151 -22.23 -17.42 -14.12
N THR A 152 -22.69 -18.46 -13.43
CA THR A 152 -22.03 -19.78 -13.37
C THR A 152 -23.07 -20.90 -13.46
N ALA A 153 -22.64 -22.14 -13.29
CA ALA A 153 -23.51 -23.30 -13.24
C ALA A 153 -23.51 -23.98 -11.85
N TYR A 154 -24.64 -24.56 -11.43
CA TYR A 154 -24.68 -25.40 -10.23
C TYR A 154 -23.77 -26.60 -10.36
N SER A 155 -23.66 -27.19 -11.54
CA SER A 155 -22.66 -28.23 -11.84
C SER A 155 -21.22 -27.77 -11.56
N THR A 156 -20.90 -26.49 -11.79
CA THR A 156 -19.61 -25.89 -11.41
C THR A 156 -19.51 -25.63 -9.91
N LEU A 157 -20.52 -25.03 -9.28
CA LEU A 157 -20.52 -24.79 -7.84
C LEU A 157 -20.40 -26.11 -7.04
N GLY A 158 -21.06 -27.17 -7.52
CA GLY A 158 -21.01 -28.50 -6.93
C GLY A 158 -19.62 -29.15 -6.93
N THR A 159 -18.67 -28.68 -7.75
CA THR A 159 -17.28 -29.17 -7.69
C THR A 159 -16.50 -28.61 -6.50
N PHE A 160 -16.92 -27.46 -5.95
CA PHE A 160 -16.31 -26.87 -4.76
C PHE A 160 -16.87 -27.46 -3.47
N VAL A 161 -18.20 -27.66 -3.42
CA VAL A 161 -18.91 -28.31 -2.31
C VAL A 161 -20.05 -29.16 -2.86
N GLY A 162 -19.97 -30.48 -2.62
CA GLY A 162 -21.02 -31.41 -3.01
C GLY A 162 -22.36 -31.05 -2.35
N GLY A 163 -23.45 -31.18 -3.11
CA GLY A 163 -24.81 -30.85 -2.66
C GLY A 163 -25.31 -29.47 -3.10
N CYS A 164 -24.45 -28.60 -3.64
CA CYS A 164 -24.91 -27.43 -4.40
C CYS A 164 -25.25 -27.84 -5.85
N ASN A 165 -26.52 -28.17 -6.11
CA ASN A 165 -26.96 -28.76 -7.39
C ASN A 165 -28.24 -28.13 -7.97
N GLY A 166 -28.65 -26.96 -7.47
CA GLY A 166 -29.83 -26.23 -7.96
C GLY A 166 -31.19 -26.82 -7.56
N SER A 167 -31.23 -27.92 -6.81
CA SER A 167 -32.49 -28.55 -6.36
C SER A 167 -32.66 -28.50 -4.84
N GLY A 168 -33.83 -28.09 -4.35
CA GLY A 168 -34.24 -28.15 -2.93
C GLY A 168 -33.47 -27.27 -1.92
N ALA A 169 -32.21 -26.91 -2.21
CA ALA A 169 -31.29 -26.20 -1.33
C ALA A 169 -30.42 -25.17 -2.10
N ALA A 170 -30.94 -24.63 -3.21
CA ALA A 170 -30.25 -23.65 -4.04
C ALA A 170 -29.70 -22.44 -3.25
N ALA A 171 -30.33 -22.07 -2.12
CA ALA A 171 -29.88 -21.00 -1.21
C ALA A 171 -29.37 -21.51 0.16
N GLY A 172 -29.15 -22.81 0.29
CA GLY A 172 -28.72 -23.46 1.54
C GLY A 172 -27.20 -23.43 1.76
N GLN A 173 -26.76 -23.92 2.92
CA GLN A 173 -25.36 -23.86 3.37
C GLN A 173 -24.35 -24.41 2.36
N ALA A 174 -24.65 -25.53 1.68
CA ALA A 174 -23.74 -26.13 0.69
C ALA A 174 -23.47 -25.17 -0.47
N CYS A 175 -24.50 -24.46 -0.97
CA CYS A 175 -24.32 -23.46 -2.02
C CYS A 175 -23.61 -22.21 -1.51
N ARG A 176 -23.86 -21.76 -0.28
CA ARG A 176 -23.12 -20.61 0.29
C ARG A 176 -21.61 -20.90 0.38
N SER A 177 -21.25 -22.09 0.85
CA SER A 177 -19.84 -22.52 0.91
C SER A 177 -19.24 -22.77 -0.47
N ALA A 178 -20.01 -23.31 -1.42
CA ALA A 178 -19.57 -23.42 -2.81
C ALA A 178 -19.30 -22.05 -3.44
N ILE A 179 -20.20 -21.09 -3.25
CA ILE A 179 -20.10 -19.72 -3.79
C ILE A 179 -18.91 -19.00 -3.18
N LYS A 180 -18.74 -19.10 -1.85
CA LYS A 180 -17.55 -18.60 -1.15
C LYS A 180 -16.27 -19.07 -1.85
N ARG A 181 -16.09 -20.39 -1.99
CA ARG A 181 -14.88 -20.97 -2.60
C ARG A 181 -14.74 -20.66 -4.08
N PHE A 182 -15.85 -20.59 -4.80
CA PHE A 182 -15.87 -20.21 -6.20
C PHE A 182 -15.43 -18.77 -6.43
N CYS A 183 -15.85 -17.85 -5.56
CA CYS A 183 -15.45 -16.45 -5.61
C CYS A 183 -14.03 -16.24 -5.11
N ASP A 184 -13.60 -16.94 -4.05
CA ASP A 184 -12.24 -16.91 -3.49
C ASP A 184 -11.16 -17.31 -4.52
N GLY A 185 -11.53 -18.12 -5.52
CA GLY A 185 -10.64 -18.47 -6.63
C GLY A 185 -10.50 -17.41 -7.73
N ARG A 186 -11.06 -16.20 -7.58
CA ARG A 186 -11.16 -15.18 -8.65
C ARG A 186 -10.48 -13.87 -8.27
N ARG A 187 -9.24 -13.64 -8.72
CA ARG A 187 -8.48 -12.38 -8.52
C ARG A 187 -8.66 -11.85 -7.08
N CYS A 188 -9.05 -10.59 -6.89
CA CYS A 188 -9.25 -9.96 -5.57
C CYS A 188 -10.58 -10.31 -4.88
N ARG A 189 -11.38 -11.24 -5.42
CA ARG A 189 -12.62 -11.65 -4.77
C ARG A 189 -12.28 -12.73 -3.75
N HIS A 190 -12.66 -12.51 -2.51
CA HIS A 190 -12.42 -13.48 -1.43
C HIS A 190 -13.70 -14.19 -1.04
N THR A 191 -14.86 -13.65 -1.40
CA THR A 191 -16.14 -14.17 -0.92
C THR A 191 -17.27 -13.89 -1.88
N GLY A 192 -18.46 -14.42 -1.58
CA GLY A 192 -19.63 -14.13 -2.37
C GLY A 192 -20.93 -14.59 -1.74
N PHE A 193 -22.03 -14.06 -2.27
CA PHE A 193 -23.38 -14.45 -1.88
C PHE A 193 -24.23 -14.81 -3.10
N GLY A 194 -25.35 -15.45 -2.82
CA GLY A 194 -26.31 -15.90 -3.81
C GLY A 194 -26.68 -17.38 -3.59
N PRO A 195 -27.25 -18.03 -4.60
CA PRO A 195 -27.65 -17.48 -5.89
C PRO A 195 -28.73 -16.39 -5.73
N VAL A 196 -28.66 -15.38 -6.58
CA VAL A 196 -29.66 -14.29 -6.67
C VAL A 196 -30.63 -14.50 -7.82
N GLU A 197 -30.24 -15.29 -8.81
CA GLU A 197 -31.09 -15.73 -9.90
C GLU A 197 -30.66 -17.14 -10.29
N SER A 198 -31.62 -17.94 -10.74
CA SER A 198 -31.32 -19.29 -11.21
C SER A 198 -32.33 -19.77 -12.24
N ALA A 199 -31.85 -20.50 -13.25
CA ALA A 199 -32.69 -21.15 -14.25
C ALA A 199 -32.02 -22.45 -14.72
N GLY A 200 -32.65 -23.59 -14.42
CA GLY A 200 -32.05 -24.89 -14.72
C GLY A 200 -30.73 -25.09 -13.98
N ASP A 201 -29.64 -25.33 -14.72
CA ASP A 201 -28.30 -25.46 -14.15
C ASP A 201 -27.61 -24.09 -13.95
N THR A 202 -28.18 -22.98 -14.42
CA THR A 202 -27.56 -21.65 -14.28
C THR A 202 -27.81 -21.06 -12.89
N ALA A 203 -26.76 -20.48 -12.31
CA ALA A 203 -26.80 -19.73 -11.06
C ALA A 203 -26.07 -18.39 -11.23
N GLU A 204 -26.75 -17.30 -10.91
CA GLU A 204 -26.15 -15.96 -10.81
C GLU A 204 -25.72 -15.72 -9.36
N VAL A 205 -24.44 -15.39 -9.16
CA VAL A 205 -23.82 -15.20 -7.85
C VAL A 205 -23.05 -13.90 -7.83
N ILE A 206 -22.90 -13.30 -6.67
CA ILE A 206 -22.19 -12.04 -6.52
C ILE A 206 -20.89 -12.35 -5.80
N CYS A 207 -19.77 -12.07 -6.46
CA CYS A 207 -18.45 -12.14 -5.83
C CYS A 207 -18.05 -10.76 -5.33
N LEU A 208 -17.58 -10.69 -4.08
CA LEU A 208 -17.15 -9.45 -3.41
C LEU A 208 -15.62 -9.47 -3.26
N ALA A 209 -14.97 -8.32 -3.44
CA ALA A 209 -13.59 -8.12 -3.03
C ALA A 209 -13.48 -7.55 -1.62
N GLY A 210 -12.24 -7.39 -1.15
CA GLY A 210 -11.89 -7.02 0.21
C GLY A 210 -11.88 -8.21 1.17
N ARG A 211 -11.00 -8.20 2.17
CA ARG A 211 -11.00 -9.19 3.26
C ARG A 211 -12.16 -8.93 4.21
N VAL A 212 -13.30 -9.48 3.84
CA VAL A 212 -14.57 -9.34 4.58
C VAL A 212 -14.93 -10.60 5.39
N ASP A 213 -14.15 -11.68 5.25
CA ASP A 213 -14.40 -12.96 5.92
C ASP A 213 -13.83 -12.98 7.33
N GLU A 214 -14.68 -13.21 8.32
CA GLU A 214 -14.30 -13.20 9.72
C GLU A 214 -14.76 -14.47 10.42
N TRP A 215 -13.87 -15.03 11.24
CA TRP A 215 -14.21 -16.17 12.08
C TRP A 215 -15.02 -15.72 13.30
N VAL A 216 -16.20 -16.33 13.48
CA VAL A 216 -17.12 -16.02 14.57
C VAL A 216 -17.65 -17.30 15.21
N THR A 217 -18.16 -17.21 16.43
CA THR A 217 -18.74 -18.35 17.17
C THR A 217 -20.25 -18.19 17.37
N TRP A 218 -20.95 -19.31 17.56
CA TRP A 218 -22.39 -19.27 17.90
C TRP A 218 -22.68 -18.53 19.19
N ALA A 219 -21.76 -18.55 20.16
CA ALA A 219 -21.92 -17.78 21.38
C ALA A 219 -21.87 -16.26 21.11
N THR A 220 -20.98 -15.83 20.21
CA THR A 220 -20.87 -14.44 19.78
C THR A 220 -22.11 -13.97 19.02
N LEU A 221 -22.63 -14.78 18.09
CA LEU A 221 -23.85 -14.46 17.35
C LEU A 221 -25.11 -14.55 18.24
N GLY A 222 -25.16 -15.53 19.14
CA GLY A 222 -26.22 -15.70 20.13
C GLY A 222 -26.36 -14.50 21.07
N ALA A 223 -25.27 -13.78 21.34
CA ALA A 223 -25.30 -12.52 22.07
C ALA A 223 -25.98 -11.37 21.30
N GLN A 224 -26.03 -11.44 19.96
CA GLN A 224 -26.72 -10.47 19.09
C GLN A 224 -28.19 -10.84 18.85
N ASN A 225 -28.47 -12.14 18.75
CA ASN A 225 -29.81 -12.71 18.70
C ASN A 225 -29.78 -14.14 19.27
N VAL A 226 -30.47 -14.36 20.40
CA VAL A 226 -30.43 -15.62 21.15
C VAL A 226 -30.86 -16.85 20.35
N ALA A 227 -31.65 -16.67 19.28
CA ALA A 227 -32.05 -17.78 18.42
C ALA A 227 -30.91 -18.28 17.51
N CYS A 228 -29.89 -17.46 17.24
CA CYS A 228 -28.71 -17.86 16.45
C CYS A 228 -27.62 -18.46 17.35
N ASP A 229 -27.88 -19.64 17.90
CA ASP A 229 -27.02 -20.32 18.88
C ASP A 229 -26.39 -21.62 18.35
N GLY A 230 -26.61 -21.95 17.07
CA GLY A 230 -26.10 -23.16 16.45
C GLY A 230 -26.85 -24.45 16.84
N VAL A 231 -27.92 -24.34 17.63
CA VAL A 231 -28.80 -25.46 18.03
C VAL A 231 -30.23 -25.19 17.56
N GLY A 232 -30.81 -24.05 17.96
CA GLY A 232 -32.11 -23.59 17.54
C GLY A 232 -32.12 -23.07 16.10
N GLU A 233 -31.11 -22.30 15.71
CA GLU A 233 -30.91 -21.84 14.33
C GLU A 233 -29.42 -21.82 13.98
N ARG A 234 -29.09 -22.37 12.82
CA ARG A 234 -27.74 -22.32 12.22
C ARG A 234 -27.69 -21.45 10.98
N ASP A 235 -28.82 -21.34 10.29
CA ASP A 235 -29.00 -20.57 9.09
C ASP A 235 -30.48 -20.18 9.05
N GLY A 236 -30.76 -18.90 8.82
CA GLY A 236 -32.10 -18.36 8.83
C GLY A 236 -32.14 -16.87 9.15
N PRO A 237 -33.35 -16.31 9.31
CA PRO A 237 -33.54 -14.87 9.49
C PRO A 237 -32.95 -14.34 10.80
N ASN A 238 -32.92 -15.16 11.87
CA ASN A 238 -32.34 -14.72 13.15
C ASN A 238 -30.82 -14.69 13.07
N CYS A 239 -30.20 -15.65 12.37
CA CYS A 239 -28.77 -15.64 12.12
C CYS A 239 -28.34 -14.52 11.17
N ASN A 240 -29.13 -14.20 10.14
CA ASN A 240 -28.88 -13.03 9.30
C ASN A 240 -28.84 -11.74 10.14
N ALA A 241 -29.82 -11.56 11.03
CA ALA A 241 -29.86 -10.41 11.93
C ALA A 241 -28.70 -10.39 12.94
N ALA A 242 -28.33 -11.56 13.48
CA ALA A 242 -27.20 -11.67 14.40
C ALA A 242 -25.88 -11.22 13.72
N ILE A 243 -25.62 -11.71 12.50
CA ILE A 243 -24.42 -11.37 11.74
C ILE A 243 -24.43 -9.89 11.35
N HIS A 244 -25.56 -9.37 10.86
CA HIS A 244 -25.73 -7.96 10.54
C HIS A 244 -25.38 -7.06 11.73
N ARG A 245 -25.98 -7.31 12.90
CA ARG A 245 -25.71 -6.55 14.14
C ARG A 245 -24.27 -6.69 14.61
N TRP A 246 -23.71 -7.90 14.51
CA TRP A 246 -22.33 -8.16 14.90
C TRP A 246 -21.33 -7.32 14.09
N CYS A 247 -21.49 -7.27 12.77
CA CYS A 247 -20.69 -6.43 11.89
C CYS A 247 -20.93 -4.93 12.16
N ALA A 248 -22.19 -4.52 12.32
CA ALA A 248 -22.56 -3.14 12.61
C ALA A 248 -21.94 -2.61 13.91
N ASN A 249 -21.92 -3.43 14.96
CA ASN A 249 -21.29 -3.09 16.24
C ASN A 249 -19.76 -2.93 16.17
N ARG A 250 -19.14 -3.37 15.07
CA ARG A 250 -17.71 -3.22 14.79
C ARG A 250 -17.41 -2.04 13.84
N GLY A 251 -18.42 -1.22 13.52
CA GLY A 251 -18.27 -0.06 12.63
C GLY A 251 -18.40 -0.38 11.13
N LEU A 252 -18.78 -1.61 10.78
CA LEU A 252 -19.05 -2.01 9.39
C LEU A 252 -20.52 -1.79 9.04
N VAL A 253 -20.88 -1.83 7.75
CA VAL A 253 -22.25 -1.50 7.32
C VAL A 253 -23.23 -2.63 7.62
N SER A 254 -22.85 -3.88 7.34
CA SER A 254 -23.69 -5.06 7.52
C SER A 254 -22.85 -6.34 7.44
N GLY A 255 -23.48 -7.51 7.54
CA GLY A 255 -22.87 -8.77 7.14
C GLY A 255 -23.85 -9.84 6.70
N PHE A 256 -23.34 -10.94 6.16
CA PHE A 256 -24.08 -12.13 5.76
C PHE A 256 -23.30 -13.41 6.06
N GLY A 257 -23.99 -14.54 6.09
CA GLY A 257 -23.39 -15.84 6.35
C GLY A 257 -24.40 -16.75 7.07
N PRO A 258 -23.94 -17.88 7.64
CA PRO A 258 -22.57 -18.40 7.56
C PRO A 258 -22.17 -18.77 6.12
N VAL A 259 -20.99 -18.35 5.67
CA VAL A 259 -20.47 -18.72 4.34
C VAL A 259 -19.69 -20.03 4.38
N GLU A 260 -19.06 -20.35 5.51
CA GLU A 260 -18.50 -21.66 5.79
C GLU A 260 -18.74 -22.02 7.26
N VAL A 261 -18.99 -23.29 7.53
CA VAL A 261 -19.14 -23.80 8.90
C VAL A 261 -17.96 -24.71 9.19
N GLY A 262 -17.15 -24.34 10.17
CA GLY A 262 -15.97 -25.11 10.56
C GLY A 262 -16.31 -26.24 11.54
N PRO A 263 -15.35 -27.13 11.84
CA PRO A 263 -15.51 -28.13 12.89
C PRO A 263 -15.67 -27.44 14.26
N GLY A 264 -16.68 -27.85 15.04
CA GLY A 264 -16.98 -27.27 16.36
C GLY A 264 -18.09 -26.21 16.33
N ALA A 265 -17.92 -25.13 17.10
CA ALA A 265 -18.92 -24.07 17.30
C ALA A 265 -18.63 -22.77 16.53
N GLY A 266 -17.71 -22.81 15.55
CA GLY A 266 -17.25 -21.66 14.78
C GLY A 266 -17.66 -21.71 13.31
N MET A 267 -17.73 -20.53 12.70
CA MET A 267 -18.12 -20.34 11.29
C MET A 267 -17.45 -19.09 10.74
N PHE A 268 -17.44 -18.97 9.42
CA PHE A 268 -17.09 -17.74 8.73
C PHE A 268 -18.37 -16.95 8.42
N ALA A 269 -18.39 -15.70 8.85
CA ALA A 269 -19.36 -14.69 8.46
C ALA A 269 -18.64 -13.60 7.66
N VAL A 270 -19.38 -12.90 6.82
CA VAL A 270 -18.85 -11.84 5.98
C VAL A 270 -19.37 -10.51 6.47
N CYS A 271 -18.49 -9.54 6.73
CA CYS A 271 -18.87 -8.17 7.07
C CYS A 271 -18.52 -7.21 5.93
N VAL A 272 -19.50 -6.46 5.43
CA VAL A 272 -19.32 -5.51 4.32
C VAL A 272 -19.15 -4.08 4.82
N GLY A 273 -18.24 -3.36 4.17
CA GLY A 273 -17.82 -2.00 4.51
C GLY A 273 -18.61 -0.87 3.82
N PRO A 274 -18.02 0.34 3.71
CA PRO A 274 -18.72 1.58 3.32
C PRO A 274 -19.37 1.60 1.93
N ARG A 275 -18.94 0.77 0.97
CA ARG A 275 -19.59 0.71 -0.37
C ARG A 275 -20.82 -0.21 -0.40
N ALA A 276 -21.30 -0.67 0.76
CA ALA A 276 -22.62 -1.25 0.93
C ALA A 276 -23.57 -0.26 1.62
N GLU A 277 -24.88 -0.47 1.47
CA GLU A 277 -25.89 0.36 2.13
C GLU A 277 -27.04 -0.51 2.65
N VAL A 278 -27.38 -0.37 3.93
CA VAL A 278 -28.58 -1.00 4.50
C VAL A 278 -29.78 -0.12 4.21
N ARG A 279 -30.78 -0.69 3.54
CA ARG A 279 -32.01 0.01 3.16
C ARG A 279 -33.24 -0.69 3.70
N GLY A 280 -34.15 0.09 4.28
CA GLY A 280 -35.48 -0.36 4.70
C GLY A 280 -36.43 -0.46 3.52
N THR A 281 -37.24 -1.51 3.49
CA THR A 281 -38.33 -1.76 2.54
C THR A 281 -39.38 -2.68 3.18
N THR A 282 -40.30 -3.24 2.39
CA THR A 282 -41.32 -4.18 2.87
C THR A 282 -41.42 -5.40 1.97
N TYR A 283 -41.95 -6.51 2.47
CA TYR A 283 -42.28 -7.66 1.62
C TYR A 283 -43.33 -7.32 0.55
N ALA A 284 -44.19 -6.32 0.79
CA ALA A 284 -45.11 -5.83 -0.24
C ALA A 284 -44.37 -5.17 -1.41
N VAL A 285 -43.26 -4.48 -1.14
CA VAL A 285 -42.40 -3.91 -2.19
C VAL A 285 -41.56 -5.00 -2.87
N LEU A 286 -40.96 -5.91 -2.10
CA LEU A 286 -40.15 -7.01 -2.65
C LEU A 286 -40.99 -7.96 -3.53
N SER A 287 -42.24 -8.24 -3.14
CA SER A 287 -43.15 -9.08 -3.93
C SER A 287 -43.52 -8.50 -5.29
N ALA A 288 -43.34 -7.19 -5.51
CA ALA A 288 -43.49 -6.59 -6.84
C ALA A 288 -42.34 -6.95 -7.79
N HIS A 289 -41.16 -7.30 -7.26
CA HIS A 289 -40.02 -7.79 -8.04
C HIS A 289 -40.05 -9.31 -8.20
N ASN A 290 -40.40 -10.04 -7.14
CA ASN A 290 -40.70 -11.47 -7.23
C ASN A 290 -41.83 -11.83 -6.25
N ARG A 291 -42.99 -12.19 -6.81
CA ARG A 291 -44.25 -12.42 -6.09
C ARG A 291 -44.17 -13.45 -4.96
N PHE A 292 -43.17 -14.33 -4.97
CA PHE A 292 -43.03 -15.35 -3.93
C PHE A 292 -42.36 -14.81 -2.67
N CYS A 293 -41.64 -13.68 -2.75
CA CYS A 293 -41.11 -12.98 -1.57
C CYS A 293 -42.17 -12.05 -0.94
N ASP A 294 -43.23 -12.63 -0.38
CA ASP A 294 -44.43 -11.93 0.11
C ASP A 294 -44.51 -11.81 1.63
N GLY A 295 -43.55 -12.37 2.37
CA GLY A 295 -43.49 -12.30 3.83
C GLY A 295 -44.40 -13.29 4.56
N ASN A 296 -45.30 -13.98 3.83
CA ASN A 296 -46.28 -14.95 4.35
C ASN A 296 -45.95 -16.38 3.92
N GLY A 297 -45.72 -16.59 2.62
CA GLY A 297 -45.29 -17.85 2.02
C GLY A 297 -43.78 -18.04 2.10
N GLN A 298 -43.02 -16.98 1.79
CA GLN A 298 -41.56 -17.03 1.87
C GLN A 298 -41.00 -15.71 2.41
N ARG A 299 -40.08 -15.82 3.37
CA ARG A 299 -39.39 -14.70 4.02
C ARG A 299 -37.89 -14.64 3.68
N ILE A 300 -37.29 -15.78 3.35
CA ILE A 300 -35.88 -15.93 3.00
C ILE A 300 -35.73 -16.99 1.91
N GLY A 301 -34.55 -17.10 1.30
CA GLY A 301 -34.24 -18.10 0.28
C GLY A 301 -34.31 -17.52 -1.13
N LEU A 302 -34.24 -18.39 -2.14
CA LEU A 302 -33.92 -18.01 -3.51
C LEU A 302 -34.84 -16.92 -4.10
N GLU A 303 -36.15 -17.06 -3.93
CA GLU A 303 -37.12 -16.07 -4.44
C GLU A 303 -36.98 -14.70 -3.76
N CYS A 304 -36.66 -14.68 -2.47
CA CYS A 304 -36.37 -13.44 -1.76
C CYS A 304 -35.00 -12.88 -2.12
N ASN A 305 -33.98 -13.71 -2.32
CA ASN A 305 -32.68 -13.25 -2.84
C ASN A 305 -32.86 -12.56 -4.20
N ASN A 306 -33.69 -13.15 -5.07
CA ASN A 306 -34.02 -12.57 -6.37
C ASN A 306 -34.78 -11.26 -6.27
N ALA A 307 -35.82 -11.18 -5.43
CA ALA A 307 -36.54 -9.95 -5.18
C ALA A 307 -35.61 -8.82 -4.72
N ILE A 308 -34.72 -9.11 -3.76
CA ILE A 308 -33.77 -8.16 -3.18
C ILE A 308 -32.75 -7.71 -4.22
N HIS A 309 -32.18 -8.65 -4.98
CA HIS A 309 -31.27 -8.36 -6.08
C HIS A 309 -31.89 -7.39 -7.09
N LEU A 310 -33.08 -7.70 -7.59
CA LEU A 310 -33.78 -6.86 -8.57
C LEU A 310 -34.15 -5.48 -7.99
N TRP A 311 -34.55 -5.43 -6.72
CA TRP A 311 -34.90 -4.18 -6.05
C TRP A 311 -33.69 -3.27 -5.82
N CYS A 312 -32.54 -3.82 -5.41
CA CYS A 312 -31.28 -3.07 -5.28
C CYS A 312 -30.79 -2.59 -6.66
N ARG A 313 -30.86 -3.44 -7.69
CA ARG A 313 -30.50 -3.05 -9.07
C ARG A 313 -31.35 -1.91 -9.62
N ALA A 314 -32.66 -1.92 -9.32
CA ALA A 314 -33.55 -0.82 -9.70
C ALA A 314 -33.19 0.53 -9.05
N GLN A 315 -32.34 0.52 -8.02
CA GLN A 315 -31.84 1.70 -7.32
C GLN A 315 -30.40 2.07 -7.69
N GLY A 316 -29.80 1.41 -8.69
CA GLY A 316 -28.45 1.70 -9.16
C GLY A 316 -27.33 0.97 -8.44
N PHE A 317 -27.64 -0.05 -7.64
CA PHE A 317 -26.64 -0.94 -7.03
C PHE A 317 -26.36 -2.14 -7.94
N VAL A 318 -25.25 -2.84 -7.70
CA VAL A 318 -24.91 -4.08 -8.42
C VAL A 318 -25.86 -5.21 -8.05
N SER A 319 -26.12 -5.37 -6.75
CA SER A 319 -26.98 -6.41 -6.20
C SER A 319 -27.33 -6.11 -4.74
N GLY A 320 -27.99 -7.04 -4.05
CA GLY A 320 -28.16 -7.00 -2.60
C GLY A 320 -28.47 -8.36 -1.99
N PHE A 321 -28.34 -8.42 -0.66
CA PHE A 321 -28.61 -9.60 0.15
C PHE A 321 -29.46 -9.25 1.37
N GLY A 322 -30.05 -10.28 1.98
CA GLY A 322 -30.90 -10.14 3.16
C GLY A 322 -32.09 -11.09 3.09
N PRO A 323 -33.17 -10.82 3.83
CA PRO A 323 -33.32 -9.75 4.83
C PRO A 323 -32.27 -9.83 5.94
N VAL A 324 -31.75 -8.68 6.35
CA VAL A 324 -30.80 -8.53 7.46
C VAL A 324 -31.49 -8.12 8.77
N GLU A 325 -32.68 -7.53 8.68
CA GLU A 325 -33.60 -7.35 9.80
C GLU A 325 -35.02 -7.53 9.28
N SER A 326 -35.94 -8.03 10.11
CA SER A 326 -37.35 -8.05 9.75
C SER A 326 -38.26 -7.95 10.97
N SER A 327 -39.37 -7.24 10.83
CA SER A 327 -40.41 -7.13 11.85
C SER A 327 -41.77 -7.00 11.16
N GLY A 328 -42.66 -7.97 11.37
CA GLY A 328 -43.93 -8.02 10.65
C GLY A 328 -43.71 -8.06 9.12
N GLY A 329 -44.21 -7.04 8.42
CA GLY A 329 -44.04 -6.87 6.97
C GLY A 329 -42.84 -6.01 6.56
N ASP A 330 -42.20 -5.33 7.50
CA ASP A 330 -41.04 -4.48 7.26
C ASP A 330 -39.76 -5.32 7.25
N VAL A 331 -38.85 -4.98 6.34
CA VAL A 331 -37.55 -5.65 6.19
C VAL A 331 -36.47 -4.63 5.90
N ALA A 332 -35.26 -4.91 6.35
CA ALA A 332 -34.06 -4.25 5.84
C ALA A 332 -33.22 -5.24 5.03
N VAL A 333 -32.60 -4.72 3.98
CA VAL A 333 -31.73 -5.46 3.06
C VAL A 333 -30.46 -4.65 2.84
N THR A 334 -29.38 -5.30 2.44
CA THR A 334 -28.11 -4.64 2.17
C THR A 334 -27.85 -4.65 0.67
N CYS A 335 -27.75 -3.47 0.06
CA CYS A 335 -27.39 -3.32 -1.35
C CYS A 335 -25.87 -3.04 -1.47
N VAL A 336 -25.21 -3.65 -2.45
CA VAL A 336 -23.75 -3.52 -2.69
C VAL A 336 -23.48 -2.76 -3.98
N ARG A 337 -22.48 -1.87 -3.96
CA ARG A 337 -22.02 -1.12 -5.14
C ARG A 337 -20.94 -1.90 -5.91
N ASP A 338 -20.59 -1.39 -7.08
CA ASP A 338 -19.45 -1.84 -7.87
C ASP A 338 -18.12 -1.54 -7.16
#